data_AF-A0A661X3E9-F1
#
_entry.id   AF-A0A661X3E9-F1
#
_cell.length_a   1.000
_cell.length_b   1.000
_cell.length_c   1.000
_cell.angle_alpha   90.00
_cell.angle_beta   90.00
_cell.angle_gamma   90.00
#
_symmetry.space_group_name_H-M   'P 1'
#
loop_
_entity.id
_entity.type
_entity.pdbx_description
1 polymer ?
#
loop_
_entity_poly.entity_id
_entity_poly.type
_entity_poly.pdbx_seq_one_letter_code
_entity_poly.pdbx_strand_id
1 'polypeptide(L)'
;FNLISGYHRDLQETKEIVFEGFDTVKETLSVISKVVKKLEVNKERAEELLTHELFATEEVYKLVKKGVPFREAYKIIKEKYS
;
A
#
# COMPACT_ATOMS: atom_id res chain seq x y z
N PHE A 1 -33.95 8.24 10.11
CA PHE A 1 -34.14 9.68 10.32
C PHE A 1 -33.94 10.39 9.00
N ASN A 2 -34.99 10.97 8.41
CA ASN A 2 -34.87 11.85 7.25
C ASN A 2 -35.25 13.26 7.72
N LEU A 3 -34.25 14.11 7.98
CA LEU A 3 -34.48 15.53 8.22
C LEU A 3 -34.89 16.17 6.89
N ILE A 4 -35.91 17.04 6.93
CA ILE A 4 -36.31 17.83 5.76
C ILE A 4 -35.24 18.91 5.46
N SER A 5 -35.41 19.69 4.40
CA SER A 5 -34.45 20.76 4.10
C SER A 5 -34.52 21.90 5.13
N GLY A 6 -33.41 22.61 5.31
CA GLY A 6 -33.31 23.75 6.23
C GLY A 6 -32.61 23.44 7.55
N TYR A 7 -32.64 24.40 8.47
CA TYR A 7 -31.97 24.29 9.76
C TYR A 7 -32.75 23.37 10.72
N HIS A 8 -32.06 22.38 11.28
CA HIS A 8 -32.56 21.47 12.30
C HIS A 8 -31.67 21.52 13.52
N ARG A 9 -32.26 21.59 14.73
CA ARG A 9 -31.50 21.62 15.99
C ARG A 9 -30.66 20.35 16.17
N ASP A 10 -31.13 19.22 15.62
CA ASP A 10 -30.45 17.93 15.56
C ASP A 10 -29.03 18.02 14.98
N LEU A 11 -28.76 19.02 14.13
CA LEU A 11 -27.42 19.23 13.56
C LEU A 11 -26.41 19.74 14.60
N GLN A 12 -26.84 20.23 15.76
CA GLN A 12 -25.93 20.71 16.81
C GLN A 12 -25.10 19.56 17.41
N GLU A 13 -25.66 18.35 17.48
CA GLU A 13 -24.99 17.14 17.97
C GLU A 13 -23.76 16.77 17.14
N THR A 14 -23.67 17.23 15.88
CA THR A 14 -22.52 16.95 15.01
C THR A 14 -21.22 17.56 15.53
N LYS A 15 -21.28 18.63 16.32
CA LYS A 15 -20.09 19.34 16.79
C LYS A 15 -19.23 18.47 17.69
N GLU A 16 -19.85 17.80 18.64
CA GLU A 16 -19.18 16.92 19.59
C GLU A 16 -18.47 15.78 18.86
N ILE A 17 -19.20 15.04 18.01
CA ILE A 17 -18.67 13.93 17.22
C ILE A 17 -17.52 14.38 16.30
N VAL A 18 -17.62 15.57 15.71
CA VAL A 18 -16.56 16.13 14.86
C VAL A 18 -15.30 16.44 15.67
N PHE A 19 -15.44 17.04 16.86
CA PHE A 19 -14.29 17.33 17.72
C PHE A 19 -13.65 16.06 18.27
N GLU A 20 -14.43 15.08 18.72
CA GLU A 20 -13.94 13.76 19.13
C GLU A 20 -13.19 13.05 18.00
N GLY A 21 -13.72 13.15 16.77
CA GLY A 21 -13.06 12.65 15.58
C GLY A 21 -11.68 13.28 15.35
N PHE A 22 -11.57 14.61 15.52
CA PHE A 22 -10.28 15.29 15.40
C PHE A 22 -9.29 14.85 16.48
N ASP A 23 -9.73 14.69 17.72
CA ASP A 23 -8.86 14.29 18.81
C ASP A 23 -8.36 12.85 18.62
N THR A 24 -9.26 11.94 18.22
CA THR A 24 -8.90 10.55 17.86
C THR A 24 -7.83 10.51 16.77
N VAL A 25 -8.00 11.31 15.71
CA VAL A 25 -7.03 11.36 14.60
C VAL A 25 -5.68 11.87 15.08
N LYS A 26 -5.65 12.96 15.87
CA LYS A 26 -4.39 13.51 16.40
C LYS A 26 -3.64 12.50 17.27
N GLU A 27 -4.34 11.84 18.18
CA GLU A 27 -3.77 10.83 19.06
C GLU A 27 -3.22 9.65 18.25
N THR A 28 -4.01 9.15 17.31
CA THR A 28 -3.63 8.03 16.43
C THR A 28 -2.38 8.38 15.62
N LEU A 29 -2.32 9.57 15.03
CA LEU A 29 -1.16 10.04 14.27
C LEU A 29 0.09 10.18 15.16
N SER A 30 -0.07 10.66 16.40
CA SER A 30 1.03 10.74 17.38
C SER A 30 1.61 9.36 17.70
N VAL A 31 0.75 8.36 17.88
CA VAL A 31 1.18 6.97 18.11
C VAL A 31 1.87 6.39 16.88
N ILE A 32 1.24 6.50 15.70
CA ILE A 32 1.80 5.98 14.44
C ILE A 32 3.19 6.60 14.16
N SER A 33 3.35 7.90 14.36
CA SER A 33 4.63 8.58 14.16
C SER A 33 5.74 7.97 15.04
N LYS A 34 5.44 7.64 16.31
CA LYS A 34 6.39 6.99 17.22
C LYS A 34 6.71 5.56 16.81
N VAL A 35 5.70 4.81 16.34
CA VAL A 35 5.89 3.43 15.87
C VAL A 35 6.78 3.42 14.63
N VAL A 36 6.43 4.20 13.60
CA VAL A 36 7.18 4.27 12.35
C VAL A 36 8.61 4.74 12.58
N LYS A 37 8.83 5.71 13.49
CA LYS A 37 10.19 6.18 13.83
C LYS A 37 11.08 5.09 14.45
N LYS A 38 10.49 4.12 15.13
CA LYS A 38 11.21 3.02 15.80
C LYS A 38 11.10 1.69 15.07
N LEU A 39 10.41 1.66 13.93
CA LEU A 39 10.22 0.45 13.16
C LEU A 39 11.57 0.07 12.53
N GLU A 40 12.04 -1.13 12.86
CA GLU A 40 13.24 -1.71 12.28
C GLU A 40 12.86 -2.83 11.32
N VAL A 41 13.40 -2.76 10.11
CA VAL A 41 13.20 -3.80 9.09
C VAL A 41 14.28 -4.87 9.28
N ASN A 42 13.86 -6.12 9.42
CA ASN A 42 14.79 -7.26 9.33
C ASN A 42 15.20 -7.46 7.87
N LYS A 43 16.36 -6.89 7.50
CA LYS A 43 16.88 -6.93 6.13
C LYS A 43 17.24 -8.34 5.69
N GLU A 44 17.87 -9.12 6.56
CA GLU A 44 18.26 -10.51 6.25
C GLU A 44 17.03 -11.33 5.87
N ARG A 45 15.97 -11.24 6.69
CA ARG A 45 14.71 -11.93 6.41
C ARG A 45 14.02 -11.40 5.16
N ALA A 46 14.08 -10.09 4.90
CA ALA A 46 13.52 -9.51 3.69
C ALA A 46 14.25 -10.02 2.44
N GLU A 47 15.58 -10.10 2.48
CA GLU A 47 16.41 -10.61 1.38
C GLU A 47 16.19 -12.11 1.15
N GLU A 48 16.09 -12.93 2.21
CA GLU A 48 15.76 -14.35 2.11
C GLU A 48 14.42 -14.61 1.39
N LEU A 49 13.44 -13.71 1.56
CA LEU A 49 12.12 -13.84 0.95
C LEU A 49 12.08 -13.36 -0.51
N LEU A 50 13.11 -12.68 -1.00
CA LEU A 50 13.22 -12.27 -2.40
C LEU A 50 13.64 -13.47 -3.26
N THR A 51 12.67 -14.28 -3.67
CA THR A 51 12.90 -15.39 -4.60
C THR A 51 13.20 -14.88 -6.02
N HIS A 52 13.98 -15.63 -6.79
CA HIS A 52 14.30 -15.28 -8.18
C HIS A 52 13.06 -15.16 -9.08
N GLU A 53 11.98 -15.86 -8.76
CA GLU A 53 10.70 -15.81 -9.49
C GLU A 53 10.06 -14.41 -9.44
N LEU A 54 10.22 -13.66 -8.35
CA LEU A 54 9.75 -12.27 -8.24
C LEU A 54 10.37 -11.36 -9.31
N PHE A 55 11.56 -11.71 -9.80
CA PHE A 55 12.29 -10.96 -10.82
C PHE A 55 12.06 -11.48 -12.24
N ALA A 56 11.21 -12.51 -12.44
CA ALA A 56 10.94 -13.07 -13.77
C ALA A 56 10.48 -12.01 -14.78
N THR A 57 9.62 -11.08 -14.36
CA THR A 57 9.18 -9.96 -15.20
C THR A 57 10.35 -9.06 -15.61
N GLU A 58 11.27 -8.77 -14.69
CA GLU A 58 12.46 -7.97 -14.99
C GLU A 58 13.37 -8.69 -15.99
N GLU A 59 13.53 -10.02 -15.86
CA GLU A 59 14.29 -10.83 -16.81
C GLU A 59 13.68 -10.82 -18.22
N VAL A 60 12.35 -10.85 -18.34
CA VAL A 60 11.66 -10.67 -19.63
C VAL A 60 12.03 -9.32 -20.24
N TYR A 61 11.94 -8.24 -19.46
CA TYR A 61 12.28 -6.91 -19.95
C TYR A 61 13.76 -6.74 -20.28
N LYS A 62 14.68 -7.45 -19.62
CA LYS A 62 16.10 -7.48 -19.98
C LYS A 62 16.30 -8.07 -21.39
N LEU A 63 15.56 -9.11 -21.77
CA LEU A 63 15.60 -9.67 -23.11
C LEU A 63 14.97 -8.75 -24.16
N VAL A 64 13.86 -8.11 -23.81
CA VAL A 64 13.19 -7.15 -24.70
C VAL A 64 14.10 -5.95 -25.00
N LYS A 65 14.81 -5.43 -23.99
CA LYS A 65 15.82 -4.37 -24.18
C LYS A 65 16.97 -4.78 -25.11
N LYS A 66 17.24 -6.09 -25.22
CA LYS A 66 18.25 -6.64 -26.14
C LYS A 66 17.69 -6.93 -27.55
N GLY A 67 16.43 -6.58 -27.81
CA GLY A 67 15.79 -6.73 -29.11
C GLY A 67 14.92 -7.98 -29.28
N VAL A 68 14.77 -8.82 -28.25
CA VAL A 68 13.90 -10.00 -28.32
C VAL A 68 12.42 -9.57 -28.26
N PRO A 69 11.55 -10.03 -29.18
CA PRO A 69 10.12 -9.76 -29.10
C PRO A 69 9.53 -10.22 -27.76
N PHE A 70 8.65 -9.40 -27.16
CA PHE A 70 8.11 -9.67 -25.82
C PHE A 70 7.55 -11.08 -25.64
N ARG A 71 6.78 -11.58 -26.62
CA ARG A 71 6.17 -12.91 -26.57
C ARG A 71 7.21 -14.04 -26.50
N GLU A 72 8.35 -13.85 -27.14
CA GLU A 72 9.46 -14.82 -27.14
C GLU A 72 10.25 -14.74 -25.83
N ALA A 73 10.59 -13.52 -25.40
CA ALA A 73 11.21 -13.28 -24.09
C ALA A 73 10.39 -13.87 -22.95
N TYR A 74 9.07 -13.71 -22.98
CA TYR A 74 8.16 -14.29 -21.98
C TYR A 74 8.19 -15.82 -21.97
N LYS A 75 8.21 -16.47 -23.14
CA LYS A 75 8.30 -17.93 -23.24
C LYS A 75 9.62 -18.46 -22.66
N ILE A 76 10.74 -17.85 -23.05
CA ILE A 76 12.09 -18.24 -22.58
C ILE A 76 12.16 -18.18 -21.05
N ILE A 77 11.69 -17.07 -20.46
CA ILE A 77 11.71 -16.91 -19.02
C ILE A 77 10.72 -17.84 -18.32
N LYS A 78 9.52 -18.05 -18.89
CA LYS A 78 8.56 -19.00 -18.34
C LYS A 78 9.12 -20.42 -18.28
N GLU A 79 9.84 -20.88 -19.29
CA GLU A 79 10.48 -22.22 -19.31
C GLU A 79 11.61 -22.34 -18.27
N LYS A 80 12.31 -21.25 -17.96
CA LYS A 80 13.40 -21.22 -16.96
C LYS A 80 12.90 -21.41 -15.52
N TYR A 81 11.64 -21.06 -15.24
CA TYR A 81 11.01 -21.11 -13.91
C TYR A 81 9.86 -22.12 -13.83
N SER A 82 9.70 -22.98 -14.84
CA SER A 82 8.72 -24.08 -14.83
C SER A 82 9.36 -25.38 -14.39
#